data_AF-A0A958LFB8-F1
#
_entry.id   AF-A0A958LFB8-F1
#
_cell.length_a   1.000
_cell.length_b   1.000
_cell.length_c   1.000
_cell.angle_alpha   90.00
_cell.angle_beta   90.00
_cell.angle_gamma   90.00
#
_symmetry.space_group_name_H-M   'P 1'
#
loop_
_entity.id
_entity.type
_entity.pdbx_description
1 polymer ?
#
loop_
_entity_poly.entity_id
_entity_poly.type
_entity_poly.pdbx_seq_one_letter_code
_entity_poly.pdbx_strand_id
1 'polypeptide(L)'
;MFESSKRPIVVPHAEHARLAGIIASQWGNDEFARPPFSFQSFVTGVTFHDRGYGHLDTLPLGRMADEEWLAVQEASHQMAFRDCEAELVVQFQLLRIANYSPTPEKEAFSARLRSHISTLIARSTYQEEQFLRTDRITQLCDNIAFDFAFEHATTRSVEVFANPHAEE
;
A
#
# COMPACT_ATOMS: atom_id res chain seq x y z
N MET A 1 -10.29 5.78 -9.21
CA MET A 1 -10.71 4.68 -10.08
C MET A 1 -9.69 4.48 -11.17
N PHE A 2 -9.54 3.23 -11.59
CA PHE A 2 -8.64 2.76 -12.63
C PHE A 2 -9.46 2.55 -13.90
N GLU A 3 -9.15 3.27 -14.96
CA GLU A 3 -9.80 3.11 -16.26
C GLU A 3 -8.98 2.16 -17.13
N SER A 4 -9.61 1.08 -17.58
CA SER A 4 -8.96 0.15 -18.50
C SER A 4 -8.60 0.85 -19.80
N SER A 5 -7.38 0.63 -20.27
CA SER A 5 -6.91 1.10 -21.59
C SER A 5 -7.45 0.26 -22.76
N LYS A 6 -8.08 -0.88 -22.47
CA LYS A 6 -8.48 -1.89 -23.47
C LYS A 6 -9.99 -2.02 -23.64
N ARG A 7 -10.76 -1.79 -22.59
CA ARG A 7 -12.21 -2.04 -22.52
C ARG A 7 -12.90 -0.95 -21.72
N PRO A 8 -14.22 -0.72 -21.92
CA PRO A 8 -14.99 0.25 -21.14
C PRO A 8 -15.30 -0.29 -19.73
N ILE A 9 -14.26 -0.58 -18.96
CA ILE A 9 -14.33 -1.12 -17.60
C ILE A 9 -13.59 -0.16 -16.68
N VAL A 10 -14.18 0.07 -15.51
CA VAL A 10 -13.59 0.83 -14.42
C VAL A 10 -13.43 -0.10 -13.22
N VAL A 11 -12.25 -0.06 -12.61
CA VAL A 11 -11.98 -0.74 -11.34
C VAL A 11 -11.89 0.33 -10.24
N PRO A 12 -12.77 0.32 -9.24
CA PRO A 12 -12.66 1.21 -8.07
C PRO A 12 -11.39 0.93 -7.25
N HIS A 13 -10.82 1.94 -6.59
CA HIS A 13 -9.70 1.78 -5.65
C HIS A 13 -10.01 0.76 -4.55
N ALA A 14 -11.27 0.66 -4.11
CA ALA A 14 -11.68 -0.36 -3.16
C ALA A 14 -11.51 -1.81 -3.70
N GLU A 15 -11.78 -2.05 -4.99
CA GLU A 15 -11.59 -3.38 -5.59
C GLU A 15 -10.11 -3.66 -5.89
N HIS A 16 -9.36 -2.64 -6.31
CA HIS A 16 -7.89 -2.70 -6.42
C HIS A 16 -7.25 -3.08 -5.08
N ALA A 17 -7.60 -2.39 -4.00
CA ALA A 17 -7.06 -2.65 -2.67
C ALA A 17 -7.44 -4.04 -2.14
N ARG A 18 -8.67 -4.51 -2.42
CA ARG A 18 -9.07 -5.90 -2.12
C ARG A 18 -8.24 -6.92 -2.87
N LEU A 19 -7.98 -6.70 -4.16
CA LEU A 19 -7.12 -7.59 -4.93
C LEU A 19 -5.69 -7.62 -4.35
N ALA A 20 -5.12 -6.45 -4.02
CA ALA A 20 -3.84 -6.37 -3.33
C ALA A 20 -3.85 -7.16 -2.00
N GLY A 21 -4.94 -7.04 -1.23
CA GLY A 21 -5.17 -7.81 0.00
C GLY A 21 -5.25 -9.32 -0.21
N ILE A 22 -5.91 -9.78 -1.28
CA ILE A 22 -5.96 -11.20 -1.66
C ILE A 22 -4.56 -11.70 -2.00
N ILE A 23 -3.78 -10.94 -2.78
CA ILE A 23 -2.39 -11.29 -3.09
C ILE A 23 -1.56 -11.38 -1.81
N ALA A 24 -1.68 -10.39 -0.91
CA ALA A 24 -1.02 -10.38 0.39
C ALA A 24 -1.41 -11.59 1.25
N SER A 25 -2.68 -12.03 1.21
CA SER A 25 -3.16 -13.20 1.97
C SER A 25 -2.55 -14.53 1.50
N GLN A 26 -1.98 -14.54 0.30
CA GLN A 26 -1.26 -15.69 -0.27
C GLN A 26 0.26 -15.48 -0.23
N TRP A 27 0.74 -14.44 0.46
CA TRP A 27 2.17 -14.15 0.50
C TRP A 27 2.93 -15.09 1.45
N GLY A 28 4.05 -15.58 0.96
CA GLY A 28 4.98 -16.47 1.66
C GLY A 28 4.68 -17.93 1.35
N ASN A 29 5.73 -18.69 1.07
CA ASN A 29 5.68 -20.12 0.75
C ASN A 29 7.04 -20.77 1.08
N ASP A 30 7.29 -21.97 0.57
CA ASP A 30 8.54 -22.71 0.80
C ASP A 30 9.77 -21.98 0.24
N GLU A 31 9.61 -21.11 -0.76
CA GLU A 31 10.71 -20.38 -1.41
C GLU A 31 10.97 -18.99 -0.80
N PHE A 32 9.92 -18.28 -0.39
CA PHE A 32 10.04 -16.93 0.15
C PHE A 32 9.26 -16.72 1.43
N ALA A 33 9.84 -15.95 2.35
CA ALA A 33 9.30 -15.76 3.68
C ALA A 33 8.10 -14.80 3.74
N ARG A 34 7.26 -15.04 4.74
CA ARG A 34 6.22 -14.11 5.19
C ARG A 34 6.83 -12.76 5.65
N PRO A 35 6.02 -11.68 5.67
CA PRO A 35 6.47 -10.41 6.22
C PRO A 35 6.82 -10.53 7.72
N PRO A 36 7.70 -9.65 8.25
CA PRO A 36 8.01 -9.61 9.68
C PRO A 36 6.82 -9.31 10.60
N PHE A 37 5.81 -8.61 10.10
CA PHE A 37 4.60 -8.27 10.85
C PHE A 37 3.72 -9.50 11.09
N SER A 38 2.79 -9.40 12.05
CA SER A 38 1.65 -10.29 12.13
C SER A 38 0.98 -10.41 10.77
N PHE A 39 0.84 -11.64 10.28
CA PHE A 39 0.33 -11.89 8.94
C PHE A 39 -1.06 -11.30 8.74
N GLN A 40 -1.92 -11.39 9.77
CA GLN A 40 -3.27 -10.82 9.72
C GLN A 40 -3.24 -9.29 9.65
N SER A 41 -2.37 -8.65 10.43
CA SER A 41 -2.23 -7.19 10.46
C SER A 41 -1.66 -6.65 9.16
N PHE A 42 -0.67 -7.34 8.59
CA PHE A 42 -0.16 -7.08 7.24
C PHE A 42 -1.26 -7.16 6.18
N VAL A 43 -1.98 -8.28 6.10
CA VAL A 43 -3.08 -8.45 5.13
C VAL A 43 -4.15 -7.38 5.30
N THR A 44 -4.48 -7.03 6.55
CA THR A 44 -5.43 -5.95 6.85
C THR A 44 -4.93 -4.61 6.32
N GLY A 45 -3.68 -4.25 6.63
CA GLY A 45 -3.07 -3.02 6.16
C GLY A 45 -3.06 -2.91 4.63
N VAL A 46 -2.68 -3.99 3.93
CA VAL A 46 -2.70 -4.02 2.46
C VAL A 46 -4.12 -3.93 1.91
N THR A 47 -5.09 -4.63 2.50
CA THR A 47 -6.49 -4.62 2.02
C THR A 47 -7.13 -3.23 2.08
N PHE A 48 -6.69 -2.40 3.03
CA PHE A 48 -7.28 -1.08 3.30
C PHE A 48 -6.33 0.09 2.99
N HIS A 49 -5.26 -0.12 2.23
CA HIS A 49 -4.24 0.92 1.98
C HIS A 49 -4.81 2.16 1.25
N ASP A 50 -5.81 1.96 0.38
CA ASP A 50 -6.49 3.02 -0.37
C ASP A 50 -7.85 3.44 0.24
N ARG A 51 -8.05 3.20 1.55
CA ARG A 51 -9.32 3.48 2.26
C ARG A 51 -9.88 4.90 2.07
N GLY A 52 -9.04 5.89 1.77
CA GLY A 52 -9.46 7.28 1.56
C GLY A 52 -10.36 7.51 0.35
N TYR A 53 -10.28 6.68 -0.70
CA TYR A 53 -11.04 6.89 -1.95
C TYR A 53 -12.54 6.54 -1.83
N GLY A 54 -12.94 5.87 -0.75
CA GLY A 54 -14.33 5.42 -0.55
C GLY A 54 -14.73 4.27 -1.49
N HIS A 55 -15.98 3.81 -1.36
CA HIS A 55 -16.45 2.60 -2.06
C HIS A 55 -16.88 2.85 -3.52
N LEU A 56 -17.49 4.00 -3.80
CA LEU A 56 -18.03 4.34 -5.13
C LEU A 56 -17.01 5.04 -6.04
N ASP A 57 -15.86 5.45 -5.48
CA ASP A 57 -14.68 6.02 -6.14
C ASP A 57 -14.90 6.56 -7.56
N THR A 58 -15.08 7.88 -7.64
CA THR A 58 -15.31 8.59 -8.91
C THR A 58 -14.08 9.38 -9.37
N LEU A 59 -12.92 9.14 -8.75
CA LEU A 59 -11.73 9.99 -8.90
C LEU A 59 -10.71 9.32 -9.81
N PRO A 60 -10.59 9.72 -11.09
CA PRO A 60 -9.74 9.02 -12.04
C PRO A 60 -8.26 9.16 -11.69
N LEU A 61 -7.57 8.03 -11.53
CA LEU A 61 -6.14 8.03 -11.21
C LEU A 61 -5.36 8.78 -12.30
N GLY A 62 -4.42 9.65 -11.88
CA GLY A 62 -3.58 10.44 -12.78
C GLY A 62 -4.25 11.66 -13.42
N ARG A 63 -5.54 11.91 -13.15
CA ARG A 63 -6.26 13.10 -13.65
C ARG A 63 -6.89 13.96 -12.55
N MET A 64 -6.64 13.63 -11.29
CA MET A 64 -7.11 14.40 -10.14
C MET A 64 -6.28 15.67 -9.96
N ALA A 65 -6.92 16.76 -9.53
CA ALA A 65 -6.17 17.91 -9.04
C ALA A 65 -5.44 17.54 -7.73
N ASP A 66 -4.30 18.17 -7.46
CA ASP A 66 -3.52 17.90 -6.25
C ASP A 66 -4.31 18.17 -4.97
N GLU A 67 -5.20 19.18 -4.98
CA GLU A 67 -6.08 19.49 -3.85
C GLU A 67 -7.06 18.33 -3.55
N GLU A 68 -7.70 17.77 -4.59
CA GLU A 68 -8.60 16.62 -4.43
C GLU A 68 -7.85 15.38 -3.98
N TRP A 69 -6.65 15.16 -4.54
CA TRP A 69 -5.78 14.06 -4.15
C TRP A 69 -5.36 14.18 -2.68
N LEU A 70 -4.94 15.37 -2.24
CA LEU A 70 -4.55 15.63 -0.86
C LEU A 70 -5.72 15.44 0.10
N ALA A 71 -6.93 15.87 -0.27
CA ALA A 71 -8.11 15.66 0.56
C ALA A 71 -8.39 14.16 0.79
N VAL A 72 -8.25 13.33 -0.25
CA VAL A 72 -8.37 11.87 -0.15
C VAL A 72 -7.30 11.27 0.76
N GLN A 73 -6.03 11.68 0.60
CA GLN A 73 -4.95 11.13 1.41
C GLN A 73 -5.02 11.58 2.86
N GLU A 74 -5.45 12.81 3.12
CA GLU A 74 -5.67 13.33 4.46
C GLU A 74 -6.81 12.57 5.16
N ALA A 75 -7.90 12.28 4.44
CA ALA A 75 -8.96 11.41 4.95
C ALA A 75 -8.42 10.01 5.31
N SER A 76 -7.62 9.40 4.43
CA SER A 76 -6.98 8.10 4.71
C SER A 76 -6.06 8.16 5.94
N HIS A 77 -5.28 9.23 6.08
CA HIS A 77 -4.38 9.45 7.21
C HIS A 77 -5.13 9.56 8.54
N GLN A 78 -6.30 10.20 8.54
CA GLN A 78 -7.12 10.41 9.75
C GLN A 78 -7.91 9.15 10.19
N MET A 79 -8.08 8.17 9.29
CA MET A 79 -8.77 6.91 9.59
C MET A 79 -7.87 5.94 10.35
N ALA A 80 -7.63 6.20 11.64
CA ALA A 80 -6.71 5.38 12.44
C ALA A 80 -7.23 3.94 12.68
N PHE A 81 -6.39 2.95 12.41
CA PHE A 81 -6.56 1.60 12.94
C PHE A 81 -6.21 1.53 14.42
N ARG A 82 -6.88 0.62 15.14
CA ARG A 82 -6.44 0.19 16.47
C ARG A 82 -5.22 -0.74 16.40
N ASP A 83 -5.05 -1.42 15.27
CA ASP A 83 -3.92 -2.28 14.96
C ASP A 83 -2.76 -1.41 14.46
N CYS A 84 -1.70 -1.31 15.26
CA CYS A 84 -0.53 -0.48 14.97
C CYS A 84 0.23 -0.95 13.71
N GLU A 85 0.29 -2.27 13.48
CA GLU A 85 1.00 -2.84 12.33
C GLU A 85 0.24 -2.60 11.03
N ALA A 86 -1.08 -2.81 11.05
CA ALA A 86 -1.92 -2.46 9.91
C ALA A 86 -1.86 -0.96 9.61
N GLU A 87 -1.84 -0.11 10.66
CA GLU A 87 -1.69 1.34 10.50
C GLU A 87 -0.36 1.70 9.84
N LEU A 88 0.75 1.09 10.29
CA LEU A 88 2.07 1.32 9.70
C LEU A 88 2.10 0.99 8.21
N VAL A 89 1.50 -0.13 7.78
CA VAL A 89 1.39 -0.49 6.35
C VAL A 89 0.71 0.63 5.55
N VAL A 90 -0.41 1.15 6.04
CA VAL A 90 -1.14 2.24 5.35
C VAL A 90 -0.34 3.54 5.34
N GLN A 91 0.27 3.92 6.46
CA GLN A 91 1.01 5.19 6.53
C GLN A 91 2.26 5.17 5.64
N PHE A 92 2.95 4.03 5.51
CA PHE A 92 4.05 3.87 4.55
C PHE A 92 3.57 3.92 3.09
N GLN A 93 2.43 3.32 2.75
CA GLN A 93 1.78 3.50 1.44
C GLN A 93 1.58 4.99 1.14
N LEU A 94 0.93 5.72 2.05
CA LEU A 94 0.64 7.15 1.90
C LEU A 94 1.93 7.96 1.67
N LEU A 95 2.99 7.65 2.43
CA LEU A 95 4.28 8.31 2.28
C LEU A 95 4.89 8.03 0.90
N ARG A 96 4.79 6.79 0.42
CA ARG A 96 5.32 6.42 -0.89
C ARG A 96 4.62 7.14 -2.03
N ILE A 97 3.28 7.19 -2.02
CA ILE A 97 2.52 7.86 -3.07
C ILE A 97 2.69 9.39 -3.03
N ALA A 98 2.84 9.98 -1.84
CA ALA A 98 3.11 11.41 -1.69
C ALA A 98 4.47 11.82 -2.27
N ASN A 99 5.45 10.91 -2.22
CA ASN A 99 6.80 11.17 -2.73
C ASN A 99 6.95 10.89 -4.24
N TYR A 100 5.94 10.32 -4.91
CA TYR A 100 6.04 9.95 -6.34
C TYR A 100 6.05 11.18 -7.27
N SER A 101 5.38 12.25 -6.88
CA SER A 101 5.34 13.52 -7.61
C SER A 101 5.26 14.67 -6.60
N PRO A 102 6.42 15.16 -6.10
CA PRO A 102 6.46 16.12 -5.01
C PRO A 102 5.99 17.51 -5.46
N THR A 103 5.12 18.09 -4.64
CA THR A 103 4.74 19.51 -4.62
C THR A 103 4.94 20.04 -3.20
N PRO A 104 5.02 21.36 -2.96
CA PRO A 104 5.18 21.90 -1.61
C PRO A 104 4.14 21.37 -0.62
N GLU A 105 2.89 21.20 -1.05
CA GLU A 105 1.79 20.69 -0.24
C GLU A 105 1.97 19.18 0.06
N LYS A 106 2.41 18.39 -0.92
CA LYS A 106 2.71 16.96 -0.73
C LYS A 106 3.95 16.75 0.13
N GLU A 107 4.95 17.61 0.03
CA GLU A 107 6.13 17.59 0.91
C GLU A 107 5.74 17.87 2.36
N ALA A 108 4.88 18.86 2.59
CA ALA A 108 4.34 19.15 3.91
C ALA A 108 3.51 17.98 4.46
N PHE A 109 2.74 17.29 3.61
CA PHE A 109 2.02 16.07 3.99
C PHE A 109 2.99 14.91 4.31
N SER A 110 3.99 14.66 3.47
CA SER A 110 5.05 13.68 3.70
C SER A 110 5.80 13.93 5.02
N ALA A 111 6.04 15.19 5.39
CA ALA A 111 6.65 15.52 6.67
C ALA A 111 5.76 15.12 7.87
N ARG A 112 4.44 15.34 7.78
CA ARG A 112 3.47 14.88 8.80
C ARG A 112 3.43 13.36 8.87
N LEU A 113 3.39 12.69 7.73
CA LEU A 113 3.42 11.22 7.66
C LEU A 113 4.68 10.65 8.30
N ARG A 114 5.86 11.21 7.99
CA ARG A 114 7.12 10.77 8.62
C ARG A 114 7.08 10.91 10.14
N SER A 115 6.59 12.04 10.65
CA SER A 115 6.44 12.25 12.10
C SER A 115 5.48 11.24 12.74
N HIS A 116 4.35 10.96 12.09
CA HIS A 116 3.39 9.96 12.57
C HIS A 116 3.98 8.54 12.53
N ILE A 117 4.62 8.15 11.43
CA ILE A 117 5.31 6.87 11.27
C ILE A 117 6.38 6.71 12.36
N SER A 118 7.22 7.71 12.60
CA SER A 118 8.21 7.65 13.69
C SER A 118 7.58 7.42 15.06
N THR A 119 6.39 7.99 15.32
CA THR A 119 5.65 7.78 16.56
C THR A 119 5.11 6.35 16.67
N LEU A 120 4.60 5.78 15.58
CA LEU A 120 4.12 4.39 15.52
C LEU A 120 5.29 3.40 15.68
N ILE A 121 6.41 3.65 15.01
CA ILE A 121 7.64 2.84 15.14
C ILE A 121 8.15 2.86 16.58
N ALA A 122 8.22 4.03 17.22
CA ALA A 122 8.67 4.16 18.62
C ALA A 122 7.79 3.41 19.62
N ARG A 123 6.54 3.09 19.25
CA ARG A 123 5.60 2.30 20.06
C ARG A 123 5.62 0.81 19.72
N SER A 124 6.35 0.43 18.68
CA SER A 124 6.47 -0.94 18.21
C SER A 124 7.71 -1.62 18.77
N THR A 125 7.79 -2.93 18.61
CA THR A 125 9.00 -3.72 18.90
C THR A 125 9.86 -3.99 17.66
N TYR A 126 9.44 -3.47 16.49
CA TYR A 126 10.08 -3.76 15.22
C TYR A 126 11.27 -2.83 14.97
N GLN A 127 12.27 -3.36 14.27
CA GLN A 127 13.40 -2.61 13.74
C GLN A 127 13.04 -1.95 12.40
N GLU A 128 13.72 -0.86 12.04
CA GLU A 128 13.52 -0.14 10.78
C GLU A 128 13.55 -1.07 9.55
N GLU A 129 14.50 -2.01 9.51
CA GLU A 129 14.62 -2.99 8.42
C GLU A 129 13.36 -3.85 8.23
N GLN A 130 12.67 -4.20 9.32
CA GLN A 130 11.45 -5.00 9.27
C GLN A 130 10.29 -4.20 8.65
N PHE A 131 10.26 -2.89 8.89
CA PHE A 131 9.31 -1.98 8.22
C PHE A 131 9.58 -1.89 6.73
N LEU A 132 10.84 -1.60 6.34
CA LEU A 132 11.24 -1.48 4.94
C LEU A 132 10.98 -2.78 4.16
N ARG A 133 11.24 -3.93 4.78
CA ARG A 133 10.90 -5.24 4.23
C ARG A 133 9.40 -5.40 4.02
N THR A 134 8.59 -5.05 5.01
CA THR A 134 7.13 -5.13 4.90
C THR A 134 6.61 -4.19 3.82
N ASP A 135 7.10 -2.96 3.74
CA ASP A 135 6.70 -1.98 2.73
C ASP A 135 7.07 -2.42 1.31
N ARG A 136 8.25 -3.05 1.13
CA ARG A 136 8.64 -3.64 -0.17
C ARG A 136 7.65 -4.70 -0.64
N ILE A 137 7.16 -5.53 0.29
CA ILE A 137 6.15 -6.56 -0.03
C ILE A 137 4.80 -5.90 -0.34
N THR A 138 4.36 -4.93 0.47
CA THR A 138 3.15 -4.13 0.23
C THR A 138 3.18 -3.50 -1.17
N GLN A 139 4.27 -2.84 -1.52
CA GLN A 139 4.45 -2.20 -2.83
C GLN A 139 4.36 -3.21 -3.97
N LEU A 140 4.90 -4.42 -3.80
CA LEU A 140 4.79 -5.45 -4.81
C LEU A 140 3.35 -5.93 -4.99
N CYS A 141 2.61 -6.16 -3.89
CA CYS A 141 1.21 -6.54 -3.94
C CYS A 141 0.35 -5.46 -4.62
N ASP A 142 0.55 -4.20 -4.24
CA ASP A 142 -0.08 -3.03 -4.82
C ASP A 142 0.24 -2.90 -6.32
N ASN A 143 1.51 -3.01 -6.72
CA ASN A 143 1.90 -2.94 -8.13
C ASN A 143 1.31 -4.07 -8.99
N ILE A 144 1.15 -5.29 -8.46
CA ILE A 144 0.50 -6.39 -9.21
C ILE A 144 -0.98 -6.05 -9.42
N ALA A 145 -1.67 -5.59 -8.37
CA ALA A 145 -3.06 -5.17 -8.47
C ALA A 145 -3.24 -3.97 -9.43
N PHE A 146 -2.27 -3.05 -9.43
CA PHE A 146 -2.23 -1.89 -10.33
C PHE A 146 -2.13 -2.31 -11.79
N ASP A 147 -1.17 -3.19 -12.12
CA ASP A 147 -1.00 -3.73 -13.48
C ASP A 147 -2.27 -4.44 -13.94
N PHE A 148 -2.92 -5.21 -13.05
CA PHE A 148 -4.20 -5.85 -13.32
C PHE A 148 -5.31 -4.82 -13.60
N ALA A 149 -5.46 -3.81 -12.75
CA ALA A 149 -6.53 -2.82 -12.84
C ALA A 149 -6.46 -1.97 -14.12
N PHE A 150 -5.25 -1.74 -14.66
CA PHE A 150 -5.04 -1.10 -15.96
C PHE A 150 -5.03 -2.06 -17.16
N GLU A 151 -5.17 -3.36 -16.91
CA GLU A 151 -5.00 -4.44 -17.89
C GLU A 151 -3.63 -4.44 -18.59
N HIS A 152 -2.58 -4.01 -17.89
CA HIS A 152 -1.21 -4.07 -18.37
C HIS A 152 -0.69 -5.51 -18.37
N ALA A 153 -0.23 -5.98 -19.52
CA ALA A 153 0.46 -7.27 -19.60
C ALA A 153 1.92 -7.05 -19.19
N THR A 154 2.24 -7.38 -17.94
CA THR A 154 3.56 -7.13 -17.36
C THR A 154 4.24 -8.46 -17.05
N THR A 155 5.49 -8.61 -17.50
CA THR A 155 6.41 -9.67 -17.05
C THR A 155 7.60 -8.98 -16.40
N ARG A 156 7.93 -9.37 -15.16
CA ARG A 156 9.06 -8.82 -14.42
C ARG A 156 9.71 -9.87 -13.54
N SER A 157 11.03 -9.74 -13.37
CA SER A 157 11.75 -10.41 -12.29
C SER A 157 11.75 -9.50 -11.06
N VAL A 158 11.40 -10.05 -9.90
CA VAL A 158 11.41 -9.34 -8.63
C VAL A 158 12.23 -10.13 -7.63
N GLU A 159 13.07 -9.45 -6.87
CA GLU A 159 13.76 -10.10 -5.76
C GLU A 159 12.79 -10.27 -4.60
N VAL A 160 12.82 -11.45 -4.00
CA VAL A 160 12.02 -11.81 -2.82
C VAL A 160 12.95 -12.16 -1.67
N PHE A 161 12.43 -12.04 -0.44
CA PHE A 161 13.17 -12.44 0.75
C PHE A 161 13.04 -13.96 0.91
N ALA A 162 14.15 -14.68 0.82
CA ALA A 162 14.18 -16.13 0.94
C ALA A 162 13.49 -16.62 2.23
N ASN A 163 12.84 -17.77 2.16
CA ASN A 163 12.33 -18.43 3.35
C ASN A 163 13.50 -19.02 4.14
N PRO A 164 13.76 -18.59 5.39
CA PRO A 164 14.87 -19.11 6.18
C PRO A 164 14.71 -20.61 6.52
N HIS A 165 13.52 -21.17 6.31
CA HIS A 165 13.19 -22.57 6.54
C HIS A 165 13.06 -23.39 5.23
N ALA A 166 13.49 -22.85 4.08
CA ALA A 166 13.36 -23.52 2.78
C ALA A 166 14.18 -24.83 2.65
N GLU A 167 15.15 -25.06 3.55
CA GLU A 167 16.09 -26.19 3.50
C GLU A 167 15.99 -27.14 4.72
N GLU A 168 14.95 -27.04 5.54
CA GLU A 168 14.63 -28.00 6.62
C GLU A 168 13.57 -29.02 6.18
#